data_AF-A0AB36DUF9-F1
#
_entry.id   AF-A0AB36DUF9-F1
#
_cell.length_a   1.000
_cell.length_b   1.000
_cell.length_c   1.000
_cell.angle_alpha   90.00
_cell.angle_beta   90.00
_cell.angle_gamma   90.00
#
_symmetry.space_group_name_H-M   'P 1'
#
loop_
_entity.id
_entity.type
_entity.pdbx_description
1 polymer ?
#
loop_
_entity_poly.entity_id
_entity_poly.type
_entity_poly.pdbx_seq_one_letter_code
_entity_poly.pdbx_strand_id
1 'polypeptide(L)'
;MASTESYLYFVLDQLKDLKTITYKKMMREYLLYYQGKVIGGIYDNRLLLKSTPSTTLLTMHIKQDFPYQGAKPMLLIDDKDIENHPFLTKLIQIISKDLEKLPN
;
A
#
# COMPACT_ATOMS: atom_id res chain seq x y z
N MET A 1 10.34 -9.15 11.10
CA MET A 1 11.29 -9.68 10.10
C MET A 1 11.54 -8.58 9.07
N ALA A 2 12.77 -8.29 8.70
CA ALA A 2 12.99 -7.21 7.72
C ALA A 2 12.45 -7.58 6.34
N SER A 3 11.85 -6.61 5.65
CA SER A 3 11.46 -6.79 4.24
C SER A 3 12.67 -6.95 3.32
N THR A 4 12.52 -7.85 2.35
CA THR A 4 13.54 -8.14 1.35
C THR A 4 13.42 -7.21 0.16
N GLU A 5 14.53 -6.97 -0.52
CA GLU A 5 14.54 -6.20 -1.77
C GLU A 5 13.82 -6.96 -2.90
N SER A 6 13.90 -8.29 -2.93
CA SER A 6 13.16 -9.12 -3.89
C SER A 6 11.65 -8.94 -3.77
N TYR A 7 11.11 -8.90 -2.54
CA TYR A 7 9.68 -8.66 -2.33
C TYR A 7 9.27 -7.23 -2.71
N LEU A 8 10.14 -6.24 -2.46
CA LEU A 8 9.92 -4.88 -2.98
C LEU A 8 9.79 -4.88 -4.51
N TYR A 9 10.71 -5.50 -5.23
CA TYR A 9 10.64 -5.52 -6.69
C TYR A 9 9.43 -6.28 -7.22
N PHE A 10 9.04 -7.37 -6.55
CA PHE A 10 7.79 -8.06 -6.85
C PHE A 10 6.58 -7.11 -6.73
N VAL A 11 6.45 -6.40 -5.60
CA VAL A 11 5.37 -5.41 -5.39
C VAL A 11 5.42 -4.31 -6.45
N LEU A 12 6.60 -3.79 -6.80
CA LEU A 12 6.73 -2.76 -7.83
C LEU A 12 6.30 -3.24 -9.22
N ASP A 13 6.57 -4.50 -9.57
CA ASP A 13 6.07 -5.10 -10.81
C ASP A 13 4.54 -5.22 -10.80
N GLN A 14 3.93 -5.58 -9.66
CA GLN A 14 2.47 -5.60 -9.53
C GLN A 14 1.83 -4.22 -9.71
N LEU A 15 2.59 -3.15 -9.41
CA LEU A 15 2.13 -1.77 -9.48
C LEU A 15 2.58 -1.03 -10.77
N LYS A 16 3.11 -1.73 -11.77
CA LYS A 16 3.71 -1.13 -12.98
C LYS A 16 2.77 -0.24 -13.79
N ASP A 17 1.46 -0.46 -13.70
CA ASP A 17 0.45 0.36 -14.40
C ASP A 17 0.32 1.78 -13.80
N LEU A 18 0.85 1.99 -12.60
CA LEU A 18 0.87 3.28 -11.91
C LEU A 18 2.16 4.04 -12.22
N LYS A 19 2.07 5.04 -13.12
CA LYS A 19 3.21 5.81 -13.67
C LYS A 19 4.12 6.55 -12.67
N THR A 20 3.74 6.66 -11.40
CA THR A 20 4.45 7.49 -10.40
C THR A 20 4.57 6.80 -9.04
N ILE A 21 4.80 5.49 -9.04
CA ILE A 21 5.14 4.76 -7.82
C ILE A 21 6.62 4.94 -7.52
N THR A 22 6.92 5.35 -6.29
CA THR A 22 8.28 5.46 -5.76
C THR A 22 8.30 4.88 -4.35
N TYR A 23 9.49 4.62 -3.82
CA TYR A 23 9.64 4.07 -2.48
C TYR A 23 10.77 4.74 -1.70
N LYS A 24 10.71 4.65 -0.37
CA LYS A 24 11.78 5.07 0.54
C LYS A 24 12.04 3.97 1.57
N LYS A 25 13.30 3.55 1.69
CA LYS A 25 13.71 2.60 2.74
C LYS A 25 13.77 3.31 4.09
N MET A 26 13.11 2.77 5.11
CA MET A 26 13.15 3.29 6.49
C MET A 26 13.19 2.14 7.49
N MET A 27 14.21 2.11 8.35
CA MET A 27 14.38 1.12 9.43
C MET A 27 14.13 -0.34 8.98
N ARG A 28 14.64 -0.70 7.80
CA ARG A 28 14.58 -2.03 7.14
C ARG A 28 13.26 -2.36 6.42
N GLU A 29 12.29 -1.45 6.44
CA GLU A 29 11.03 -1.54 5.69
C GLU A 29 11.00 -0.54 4.53
N TYR A 30 9.96 -0.60 3.69
CA TYR A 30 9.81 0.28 2.53
C TYR A 30 8.50 1.05 2.61
N LEU A 31 8.56 2.39 2.62
CA LEU A 31 7.39 3.22 2.42
C LEU A 31 7.12 3.34 0.93
N LEU A 32 5.85 3.20 0.55
CA LEU A 32 5.40 3.34 -0.84
C LEU A 32 4.70 4.68 -1.03
N TYR A 33 5.10 5.36 -2.10
CA TYR A 33 4.59 6.65 -2.49
C TYR A 33 3.93 6.56 -3.86
N TYR A 34 2.77 7.19 -3.99
CA TYR A 34 2.15 7.45 -5.28
C TYR A 34 1.88 8.95 -5.40
N GLN A 35 2.34 9.56 -6.51
CA GLN A 35 2.21 11.00 -6.74
C GLN A 35 2.74 11.85 -5.56
N GLY A 36 3.88 11.44 -5.00
CA GLY A 36 4.53 12.13 -3.88
C GLY A 36 3.90 11.87 -2.49
N LYS A 37 2.87 11.02 -2.39
CA LYS A 37 2.16 10.77 -1.12
C LYS A 37 2.37 9.36 -0.61
N VAL A 38 2.57 9.21 0.69
CA VAL A 38 2.66 7.91 1.35
C VAL A 38 1.29 7.23 1.31
N ILE A 39 1.15 6.21 0.46
CA ILE A 39 -0.05 5.40 0.30
C ILE A 39 -0.05 4.15 1.18
N GLY A 40 1.13 3.75 1.67
CA GLY A 40 1.31 2.51 2.41
C GLY A 40 2.78 2.15 2.51
N GLY A 41 3.06 0.87 2.66
CA GLY A 41 4.41 0.35 2.72
C GLY A 41 4.47 -1.17 2.70
N ILE A 42 5.69 -1.67 2.68
CA ILE A 42 6.01 -3.08 2.80
C ILE A 42 6.58 -3.28 4.20
N TYR A 43 5.96 -4.18 4.97
CA TYR A 43 6.28 -4.48 6.37
C TYR A 43 6.35 -5.99 6.58
N ASP A 44 7.50 -6.51 6.98
CA ASP A 44 7.70 -7.96 7.14
C ASP A 44 7.34 -8.78 5.88
N ASN A 45 7.70 -8.29 4.68
CA ASN A 45 7.26 -8.85 3.39
C ASN A 45 5.74 -8.91 3.21
N ARG A 46 5.00 -7.95 3.76
CA ARG A 46 3.56 -7.77 3.54
C ARG A 46 3.30 -6.41 2.92
N LEU A 47 2.52 -6.36 1.86
CA LEU A 47 2.03 -5.10 1.32
C LEU A 47 0.86 -4.59 2.17
N LEU A 48 1.06 -3.45 2.84
CA LEU A 48 0.04 -2.76 3.62
C LEU A 48 -0.29 -1.41 3.00
N LEU A 49 -1.56 -1.17 2.70
CA LEU A 49 -2.05 0.09 2.13
C LEU A 49 -2.96 0.83 3.11
N LYS A 50 -2.94 2.17 3.09
CA LYS A 50 -3.81 2.96 3.95
C LYS A 50 -5.28 2.66 3.66
N SER A 51 -6.07 2.49 4.73
CA SER A 51 -7.53 2.51 4.64
C SER A 51 -8.00 3.96 4.66
N THR A 52 -8.76 4.40 3.65
CA THR A 52 -9.39 5.73 3.62
C THR A 52 -10.90 5.58 3.50
N PRO A 53 -11.70 6.62 3.83
CA PRO A 53 -13.16 6.48 3.83
C PRO A 53 -13.73 5.95 2.51
N SER A 54 -13.17 6.37 1.37
CA SER A 54 -13.65 5.96 0.05
C SER A 54 -13.24 4.53 -0.36
N THR A 55 -12.34 3.85 0.37
CA THR A 55 -11.95 2.46 0.05
C THR A 55 -12.91 1.42 0.64
N THR A 56 -13.75 1.81 1.61
CA THR A 56 -14.56 0.91 2.45
C THR A 56 -15.30 -0.18 1.67
N LEU A 57 -16.07 0.19 0.64
CA LEU A 57 -16.85 -0.78 -0.15
C LEU A 57 -15.97 -1.73 -0.96
N LEU A 58 -14.84 -1.23 -1.47
CA LEU A 58 -13.92 -2.01 -2.28
C LEU A 58 -13.14 -3.02 -1.43
N THR A 59 -12.94 -2.72 -0.14
CA THR A 59 -12.06 -3.46 0.75
C THR A 59 -12.79 -4.17 1.87
N MET A 60 -14.10 -4.44 1.73
CA MET A 60 -14.90 -5.12 2.77
C MET A 60 -14.42 -6.55 3.07
N HIS A 61 -13.82 -7.21 2.08
CA HIS A 61 -13.24 -8.55 2.21
C HIS A 61 -11.76 -8.54 2.62
N ILE A 62 -11.12 -7.37 2.59
CA ILE A 62 -9.69 -7.22 2.87
C ILE A 62 -9.49 -7.15 4.38
N LYS A 63 -8.56 -7.96 4.88
CA LYS A 63 -8.17 -7.93 6.28
C LYS A 63 -7.39 -6.66 6.60
N GLN A 64 -7.53 -6.18 7.83
CA GLN A 64 -6.66 -5.13 8.35
C GLN A 64 -5.56 -5.71 9.23
N ASP A 65 -4.39 -5.11 9.17
CA ASP A 65 -3.24 -5.50 9.97
C ASP A 65 -2.40 -4.26 10.34
N PHE A 66 -1.55 -4.41 11.36
CA PHE A 66 -0.69 -3.34 11.85
C PHE A 66 0.69 -3.41 11.19
N PRO A 67 1.20 -2.30 10.63
CA PRO A 67 2.58 -2.22 10.16
C PRO A 67 3.61 -2.51 11.25
N TYR A 68 3.34 -2.03 12.47
CA TYR A 68 4.11 -2.26 13.67
C TYR A 68 3.24 -1.95 14.90
N GLN A 69 3.69 -2.36 16.08
CA GLN A 69 2.97 -2.13 17.34
C GLN A 69 2.72 -0.63 17.58
N GLY A 70 1.45 -0.26 17.82
CA GLY A 70 1.05 1.13 18.07
C GLY A 70 0.76 1.96 16.80
N ALA A 71 0.95 1.40 15.60
CA ALA A 71 0.52 2.04 14.36
C ALA A 71 -1.01 2.03 14.20
N LYS A 72 -1.51 2.78 13.21
CA LYS A 72 -2.90 2.62 12.74
C LYS A 72 -3.00 1.37 11.85
N PRO A 73 -4.11 0.63 11.90
CA PRO A 73 -4.31 -0.52 11.03
C PRO A 73 -4.36 -0.06 9.57
N MET A 74 -3.83 -0.92 8.70
CA MET A 74 -3.78 -0.76 7.25
C MET A 74 -4.36 -2.01 6.58
N LEU A 75 -4.77 -1.86 5.33
CA LEU A 75 -5.29 -2.94 4.49
C LEU A 75 -4.15 -3.91 4.15
N LEU A 76 -4.28 -5.17 4.54
CA LEU A 76 -3.34 -6.23 4.19
C LEU A 76 -3.71 -6.79 2.82
N ILE A 77 -2.87 -6.53 1.83
CA ILE A 77 -3.02 -7.10 0.49
C ILE A 77 -2.38 -8.48 0.50
N ASP A 78 -3.21 -9.52 0.41
CA ASP A 78 -2.75 -10.90 0.39
C ASP A 78 -2.33 -11.36 -1.02
N ASP A 79 -1.84 -12.59 -1.11
CA ASP A 79 -1.34 -13.16 -2.38
C ASP A 79 -2.42 -13.26 -3.47
N LYS A 80 -3.72 -13.31 -3.11
CA LYS A 80 -4.81 -13.36 -4.10
C LYS A 80 -5.11 -11.99 -4.67
N ASP A 81 -5.02 -10.96 -3.84
CA ASP A 81 -5.34 -9.59 -4.24
C ASP A 81 -4.16 -8.86 -4.87
N ILE A 82 -2.92 -9.26 -4.54
CA ILE A 82 -1.70 -8.60 -5.02
C ILE A 82 -1.47 -8.76 -6.54
N GLU A 83 -1.97 -9.84 -7.13
CA GLU A 83 -1.89 -10.08 -8.58
C GLU A 83 -3.06 -9.45 -9.36
N ASN A 84 -4.05 -8.89 -8.66
CA ASN A 84 -5.20 -8.23 -9.28
C ASN A 84 -4.88 -6.77 -9.63
N HIS A 85 -4.13 -6.57 -10.72
CA HIS A 85 -3.67 -5.24 -11.15
C HIS A 85 -4.79 -4.18 -11.30
N PRO A 86 -5.97 -4.48 -11.89
CA PRO A 86 -7.06 -3.51 -11.97
C PRO A 86 -7.59 -3.08 -10.59
N PHE A 87 -7.71 -4.04 -9.67
CA PHE A 87 -8.11 -3.76 -8.29
C PHE A 87 -7.08 -2.86 -7.59
N LEU A 88 -5.79 -3.23 -7.63
CA LEU A 88 -4.72 -2.45 -6.98
C LEU A 88 -4.62 -1.03 -7.53
N THR A 89 -4.68 -0.88 -8.85
CA THR A 89 -4.66 0.41 -9.52
C THR A 89 -5.80 1.30 -9.03
N LYS A 90 -7.02 0.75 -9.02
CA LYS A 90 -8.21 1.48 -8.55
C LYS A 90 -8.12 1.83 -7.06
N LEU A 91 -7.68 0.89 -6.23
CA LEU A 91 -7.52 1.08 -4.79
C LEU A 91 -6.54 2.22 -4.49
N ILE A 92 -5.36 2.20 -5.11
CA ILE A 92 -4.32 3.22 -4.89
C ILE A 92 -4.76 4.60 -5.39
N GLN A 93 -5.47 4.67 -6.52
CA GLN A 93 -6.04 5.93 -7.02
C GLN A 93 -7.06 6.53 -6.03
N ILE A 94 -7.93 5.70 -5.45
CA ILE A 94 -8.89 6.13 -4.43
C ILE A 94 -8.17 6.64 -3.18
N ILE A 95 -7.18 5.90 -2.68
CA ILE A 95 -6.37 6.30 -1.53
C ILE A 95 -5.71 7.66 -1.80
N SER A 96 -5.05 7.81 -2.94
CA SER A 96 -4.37 9.07 -3.32
C SER A 96 -5.32 10.27 -3.32
N LYS A 97 -6.50 10.10 -3.93
CA LYS A 97 -7.53 11.13 -4.02
C LYS A 97 -8.10 11.53 -2.67
N ASP A 98 -8.23 10.60 -1.73
CA ASP A 98 -8.64 10.93 -0.37
C ASP A 98 -7.53 11.66 0.40
N LEU A 99 -6.27 11.30 0.17
CA LEU A 99 -5.13 12.01 0.76
C LEU A 99 -4.92 13.42 0.17
N GLU A 100 -5.50 13.77 -0.98
CA GLU A 100 -5.57 15.17 -1.49
C GLU A 100 -6.43 16.08 -0.63
N LYS A 101 -7.44 15.52 0.05
CA LYS A 101 -8.46 16.29 0.76
C LYS A 101 -8.07 16.60 2.21
N LEU A 102 -6.95 16.07 2.68
CA LEU A 102 -6.46 16.31 4.03
C LEU A 102 -5.53 17.54 4.02
N PRO A 103 -5.81 18.58 4.84
CA PRO A 103 -4.84 19.66 5.03
C PRO A 103 -3.55 19.10 5.65
N ASN A 104 -2.41 19.64 5.21
CA ASN A 104 -1.09 19.35 5.78
C ASN A 104 -1.01 19.72 7.26
#